data_AF-A0ABD0R7V7-F1
#
_entry.id   AF-A0ABD0R7V7-F1
#
_cell.length_a   1.000
_cell.length_b   1.000
_cell.length_c   1.000
_cell.angle_alpha   90.00
_cell.angle_beta   90.00
_cell.angle_gamma   90.00
#
_symmetry.space_group_name_H-M   'P 1'
#
loop_
_entity.id
_entity.type
_entity.pdbx_description
1 polymer ?
#
loop_
_entity_poly.entity_id
_entity_poly.type
_entity_poly.pdbx_seq_one_letter_code
_entity_poly.pdbx_strand_id
1 'polypeptide(L)' 'DTGDTLGSVLRGFFTIRKKEPGGRLPTSSTCFNLLKLPNYSKKSILRDKLRYAISMNTGFELS' A
#
# COMPACT_ATOMS: atom_id res chain seq x y z
N ASP A 1 31.52 -17.90 -15.09
CA ASP A 1 30.40 -18.33 -14.23
C ASP A 1 30.71 -18.10 -12.74
N THR A 2 31.13 -16.89 -12.35
CA THR A 2 31.51 -16.57 -10.95
C THR A 2 31.39 -15.07 -10.66
N GLY A 3 30.36 -14.41 -11.20
CA GLY A 3 30.23 -12.95 -11.14
C GLY A 3 28.88 -12.41 -10.63
N ASP A 4 27.83 -13.23 -10.63
CA ASP A 4 26.45 -12.73 -10.46
C ASP A 4 25.94 -12.73 -9.00
N THR A 5 26.71 -13.28 -8.06
CA THR A 5 26.23 -13.44 -6.68
C THR A 5 26.37 -12.17 -5.87
N LEU A 6 27.51 -11.46 -5.96
CA LEU A 6 27.81 -10.31 -5.08
C LEU A 6 26.89 -9.10 -5.35
N GLY A 7 26.62 -8.81 -6.63
CA GLY A 7 25.68 -7.76 -7.04
C GLY A 7 24.24 -8.04 -6.61
N SER A 8 23.86 -9.33 -6.56
CA SER A 8 22.54 -9.78 -6.13
C SER A 8 22.33 -9.61 -4.62
N VAL A 9 23.34 -9.90 -3.79
CA VAL A 9 23.24 -9.72 -2.33
C VAL A 9 23.19 -8.23 -1.96
N LEU A 10 24.02 -7.39 -2.57
CA LEU A 10 24.02 -5.95 -2.29
C LEU A 10 22.70 -5.26 -2.70
N ARG A 11 22.08 -5.72 -3.80
CA ARG A 11 20.76 -5.23 -4.22
C ARG A 11 19.63 -5.72 -3.30
N GLY A 12 19.76 -6.89 -2.68
CA GLY A 12 18.81 -7.41 -1.69
C GLY A 12 18.74 -6.56 -0.42
N PHE A 13 19.89 -6.11 0.09
CA PHE A 13 19.98 -5.37 1.36
C PHE A 13 19.56 -3.89 1.28
N PHE A 14 19.67 -3.24 0.12
CA PHE A 14 19.29 -1.84 -0.08
C PHE A 14 18.09 -1.67 -1.02
N THR A 15 17.05 -2.48 -0.84
CA THR A 15 15.81 -2.27 -1.59
C THR A 15 15.08 -1.05 -1.02
N ILE A 16 15.47 0.15 -1.45
CA ILE A 16 14.67 1.37 -1.28
C ILE A 16 13.42 1.18 -2.14
N ARG A 17 12.39 0.56 -1.55
CA ARG A 17 11.05 0.47 -2.12
C ARG A 17 10.51 1.88 -2.11
N LYS A 18 10.68 2.60 -3.21
CA LYS A 18 9.98 3.86 -3.47
C LYS A 18 8.49 3.52 -3.43
N LYS A 19 7.85 3.71 -2.27
CA LYS A 19 6.44 3.44 -2.08
C LYS A 19 5.70 4.39 -3.02
N GLU A 20 5.06 3.83 -4.03
CA GLU A 20 4.29 4.57 -5.02
C GLU A 20 3.41 5.64 -4.35
N PRO A 21 3.30 6.85 -4.92
CA PRO A 21 2.59 7.98 -4.32
C PRO A 21 1.08 7.77 -4.17
N GLY A 22 0.55 6.60 -4.56
CA GLY A 22 -0.84 6.20 -4.43
C GLY A 22 -1.05 5.12 -3.37
N GLY A 23 -0.63 5.37 -2.12
CA GLY A 23 -0.74 4.43 -0.99
C GLY A 23 -2.03 3.60 -0.94
N ARG A 24 -1.94 2.41 -0.31
CA ARG A 24 -3.03 1.40 -0.21
C ARG A 24 -4.39 2.05 0.07
N LEU A 25 -5.47 1.45 -0.41
CA LEU A 25 -6.82 1.91 -0.11
C LEU A 25 -7.10 1.84 1.41
N PRO A 26 -8.02 2.68 1.94
CA PRO A 26 -8.45 2.53 3.32
C PRO A 26 -9.14 1.17 3.50
N THR A 27 -8.86 0.49 4.60
CA THR A 27 -9.51 -0.79 4.94
C THR A 27 -10.30 -0.65 6.24
N SER A 28 -11.43 -1.35 6.35
CA SER A 28 -12.23 -1.35 7.58
C SER A 28 -12.40 -2.77 8.13
N SER A 29 -12.26 -2.92 9.44
CA SER A 29 -12.63 -4.11 10.18
C SER A 29 -14.00 -3.88 10.80
N THR A 30 -15.04 -4.41 10.17
CA THR A 30 -16.44 -4.24 10.61
C THR A 30 -16.67 -4.85 12.00
N CYS A 31 -16.04 -5.99 12.31
CA CYS A 31 -16.14 -6.65 13.62
C CYS A 31 -15.63 -5.79 14.79
N PHE A 32 -14.79 -4.79 14.52
CA PHE A 32 -14.18 -3.93 15.54
C PHE A 32 -14.53 -2.44 15.36
N ASN A 33 -15.37 -2.10 14.38
CA ASN A 33 -15.66 -0.71 14.00
C ASN A 33 -14.39 0.12 13.76
N LEU A 34 -13.33 -0.49 13.21
CA LEU A 34 -12.06 0.17 12.96
C LEU A 34 -11.90 0.52 11.47
N LEU A 35 -11.44 1.74 11.20
CA LEU A 35 -11.05 2.20 9.87
C LEU A 35 -9.54 2.46 9.86
N LYS A 36 -8.79 1.63 9.13
CA LYS A 36 -7.35 1.77 8.94
C LYS A 36 -7.08 2.70 7.76
N LEU A 37 -6.56 3.87 8.07
CA LEU A 37 -6.26 4.91 7.10
C LEU A 37 -4.75 5.00 6.83
N PRO A 38 -4.30 4.77 5.59
CA PRO A 38 -2.91 4.98 5.21
C PRO A 38 -2.53 6.47 5.26
N ASN A 39 -1.25 6.76 5.45
CA ASN A 39 -0.76 8.13 5.47
C ASN A 39 -0.82 8.74 4.06
N TYR A 40 -1.88 9.47 3.77
CA TYR A 40 -2.06 10.21 2.52
C TYR A 40 -1.51 11.62 2.65
N SER A 41 -0.67 12.03 1.69
CA SER A 41 -0.03 13.34 1.72
C SER A 41 -0.99 14.53 1.54
N LYS A 42 -2.20 14.31 1.00
CA LYS A 42 -3.19 15.36 0.73
C LYS A 42 -4.60 14.90 1.07
N LYS A 43 -5.42 15.82 1.59
CA LYS A 43 -6.84 15.58 1.91
C LYS A 43 -7.68 15.20 0.68
N SER A 44 -7.38 15.76 -0.49
CA SER A 44 -8.07 15.42 -1.74
C SER A 44 -7.92 13.93 -2.08
N ILE A 45 -6.69 13.42 -2.00
CA ILE A 45 -6.36 12.01 -2.28
C ILE A 45 -7.11 11.08 -1.33
N LEU A 46 -7.12 11.39 -0.03
CA LEU A 46 -7.86 10.63 0.97
C LEU A 46 -9.35 10.56 0.62
N ARG A 47 -9.95 11.71 0.30
CA ARG A 47 -11.37 11.81 -0.02
C ARG A 47 -11.74 10.98 -1.24
N ASP A 48 -10.94 11.04 -2.29
CA ASP A 48 -11.23 10.34 -3.54
C ASP A 48 -11.03 8.82 -3.36
N LYS A 49 -10.00 8.41 -2.62
CA LYS A 49 -9.75 6.99 -2.26
C LYS A 49 -10.80 6.43 -1.31
N LEU A 50 -11.31 7.24 -0.38
CA LEU A 50 -12.38 6.84 0.54
C LEU A 50 -13.70 6.67 -0.20
N ARG A 51 -14.07 7.62 -1.07
CA ARG A 51 -15.27 7.49 -1.92
C ARG A 51 -15.23 6.23 -2.78
N TYR A 52 -14.08 5.96 -3.38
CA TYR A 52 -13.84 4.74 -4.12
C TYR A 52 -14.07 3.50 -3.23
N ALA A 53 -13.43 3.45 -2.06
CA ALA A 53 -13.52 2.29 -1.16
C ALA A 53 -14.94 2.01 -0.62
N ILE A 54 -15.77 3.03 -0.38
CA ILE A 54 -17.16 2.82 0.07
C ILE A 54 -18.10 2.44 -1.08
N SER A 55 -17.82 2.89 -2.31
CA SER A 55 -18.64 2.58 -3.49
C SER A 55 -18.43 1.17 -4.00
N MET A 56 -17.30 0.56 -3.66
CA MET A 56 -16.98 -0.81 -4.04
C MET A 56 -17.50 -1.74 -2.95
N ASN A 57 -18.66 -2.35 -3.19
CA ASN A 57 -19.27 -3.34 -2.30
C ASN A 57 -18.47 -4.67 -2.24
N THR A 58 -17.24 -4.69 -2.74
CA THR A 58 -16.35 -5.84 -2.71
C THR A 58 -15.49 -5.71 -1.46
N GLY A 59 -15.70 -6.57 -0.46
CA GLY A 59 -14.80 -6.69 0.67
C GLY A 59 -13.35 -6.80 0.20
N PHE A 60 -12.44 -6.17 0.94
CA PHE A 60 -11.05 -5.90 0.55
C PHE A 60 -10.20 -7.16 0.34
N GLU A 61 -10.40 -7.88 -0.77
CA GLU A 61 -9.48 -8.90 -1.25
C GLU A 61 -8.42 -8.23 -2.12
N LEU A 62 -7.25 -7.94 -1.54
CA LEU A 62 -5.93 -7.87 -2.20
C LEU A 62 -4.92 -7.31 -1.18
N SER A 63 -4.39 -8.23 -0.34
CA SER A 63 -3.28 -7.97 0.57
C SER A 63 -1.93 -8.27 -0.07
#